data_AF-A0A522E0M4-F1
#
_entry.id   AF-A0A522E0M4-F1
#
_cell.length_a   1.000
_cell.length_b   1.000
_cell.length_c   1.000
_cell.angle_alpha   90.00
_cell.angle_beta   90.00
_cell.angle_gamma   90.00
#
_symmetry.space_group_name_H-M   'P 1'
#
loop_
_entity.id
_entity.type
_entity.pdbx_description
1 polymer ?
#
loop_
_entity_poly.entity_id
_entity_poly.type
_entity_poly.pdbx_seq_one_letter_code
_entity_poly.pdbx_strand_id
1 'polypeptide(L)'
;MKAQSTIVQFILFFIIGLAIFFSIGTLFKYQSDILKADISDATRALVSNYISAVAVTEYSTCKQCDFINTTMKISNTTADYTIEIKFAQNMLSITTQPSLALVSSLSNLNYSMLFTPSSTVSNQLIMLVYDRGQNNASISTRGSTSTTTTTSSTTTSSTTSSTTSSTGSTTSSTTTTTTTSQSPSSIPITITSTLSISNYQILATANTAGKVLSDCSDMRVLDSDMATQLSYWNESACNSASTRLWIKVPSIPVGSKTIYITYGNPPMSSSNGENTFIFFDDFAGSKIDSSKWNSAHFADSGTTASVHDSLLDFNVGSGYQWTGGVVVSKSALPTSNYIISAKVKITNYYGSAYGAYAGFTNAASYESYYGAPTKLVAAKLWDYPYYRNYLALQVDSMPSAIGTSSITIRNTWFRTTTAYTPTTYAKGTWEQLEGSMATVTLQKSGSGGIAPTYVALGVGDYSTAEHTYFDYVFVRSYASAEPTVTAG
;
A
#
# COMPACT_ATOMS: atom_id res chain seq x y z
N MET A 1 26.08 36.17 64.80
CA MET A 1 25.09 35.97 63.72
C MET A 1 25.66 35.96 62.30
N LYS A 2 26.89 36.44 62.01
CA LYS A 2 27.46 36.39 60.63
C LYS A 2 27.93 34.99 60.17
N ALA A 3 28.39 34.12 61.08
CA ALA A 3 28.90 32.79 60.72
C ALA A 3 27.82 31.77 60.29
N GLN A 4 26.57 31.91 60.78
CA GLN A 4 25.47 31.05 60.35
C GLN A 4 25.03 31.34 58.90
N SER A 5 25.24 32.57 58.41
CA SER A 5 24.89 32.98 57.05
C SER A 5 25.76 32.30 55.98
N THR A 6 27.05 32.12 56.25
CA THR A 6 27.99 31.51 55.29
C THR A 6 27.78 30.01 55.14
N ILE A 7 27.39 29.32 56.22
CA ILE A 7 27.08 27.89 56.20
C ILE A 7 25.81 27.63 55.38
N VAL A 8 24.76 28.42 55.58
CA VAL A 8 23.51 28.30 54.80
C VAL A 8 23.75 28.57 53.31
N GLN A 9 24.57 29.58 52.98
CA GLN A 9 24.93 29.89 51.60
C GLN A 9 25.74 28.76 50.94
N PHE A 10 26.68 28.14 51.67
CA PHE A 10 27.43 26.98 51.18
C PHE A 10 26.51 25.78 50.91
N ILE A 11 25.62 25.46 51.85
CA ILE A 11 24.66 24.35 51.68
C ILE A 11 23.76 24.59 50.46
N LEU A 12 23.28 25.81 50.26
CA LEU A 12 22.44 26.17 49.12
C LEU A 12 23.18 25.95 47.79
N PHE A 13 24.41 26.46 47.66
CA PHE A 13 25.20 26.28 46.43
C PHE A 13 25.58 24.82 46.20
N PHE A 14 25.85 24.06 47.25
CA PHE A 14 26.14 22.64 47.14
C PHE A 14 24.91 21.86 46.62
N ILE A 15 23.71 22.14 47.14
CA ILE A 15 22.47 21.50 46.67
C ILE A 15 22.19 21.86 45.21
N ILE A 16 22.35 23.12 44.83
CA ILE A 16 22.16 23.57 43.44
C ILE A 16 23.17 22.89 42.51
N GLY A 17 24.45 22.85 42.89
CA GLY A 17 25.51 22.18 42.12
C GLY A 17 25.25 20.68 41.96
N LEU A 18 24.81 20.01 43.03
CA LEU A 18 24.47 18.60 43.01
C LEU A 18 23.23 18.31 42.13
N ALA A 19 22.21 19.18 42.18
CA ALA A 19 21.03 19.07 41.33
C ALA A 19 21.40 19.21 39.85
N ILE A 20 22.22 20.21 39.49
CA ILE A 20 22.71 20.40 38.12
C ILE A 20 23.52 19.19 37.66
N PHE A 21 24.39 18.65 38.51
CA PHE A 21 25.18 17.46 38.20
C PHE A 21 24.31 16.25 37.88
N PHE A 22 23.27 15.98 38.68
CA PHE A 22 22.32 14.91 38.39
C PHE A 22 21.52 15.17 37.11
N SER A 23 21.05 16.40 36.87
CA SER A 23 20.32 16.74 35.65
C SER A 23 21.18 16.53 34.39
N ILE A 24 22.44 16.97 34.41
CA ILE A 24 23.39 16.75 33.30
C ILE A 24 23.67 15.25 33.12
N GLY A 25 23.86 14.50 34.22
CA GLY A 25 24.03 13.05 34.17
C GLY A 25 22.84 12.32 33.54
N THR A 26 21.61 12.73 33.86
CA THR A 26 20.40 12.18 33.24
C THR A 26 20.30 12.51 31.75
N LEU A 27 20.71 13.73 31.35
CA LEU A 27 20.75 14.12 29.94
C LEU A 27 21.73 13.25 29.15
N PHE A 28 22.96 13.04 29.66
CA PHE A 28 23.93 12.17 29.00
C PHE A 28 23.47 10.72 28.89
N LYS A 29 22.82 10.20 29.94
CA LYS A 29 22.22 8.86 29.89
C LYS A 29 21.15 8.78 28.80
N TYR A 30 20.25 9.76 28.75
CA TYR A 30 19.20 9.84 27.74
C TYR A 30 19.76 9.90 26.30
N GLN A 31 20.78 10.75 26.07
CA GLN A 31 21.45 10.84 24.78
C GLN A 31 22.17 9.54 24.39
N SER A 32 22.79 8.86 25.36
CA SER A 32 23.41 7.54 25.16
C SER A 32 22.39 6.48 24.76
N ASP A 33 21.22 6.45 25.43
CA ASP A 33 20.16 5.49 25.13
C ASP A 33 19.57 5.71 23.72
N ILE A 34 19.40 6.97 23.29
CA ILE A 34 19.01 7.31 21.90
C ILE A 34 20.04 6.79 20.90
N LEU A 35 21.32 7.09 21.13
CA LEU A 35 22.40 6.65 20.23
C LEU A 35 22.45 5.12 20.11
N LYS A 36 22.25 4.39 21.22
CA LYS A 36 22.18 2.92 21.20
C LYS A 36 20.99 2.42 20.38
N ALA A 37 19.84 3.09 20.46
CA ALA A 37 18.67 2.75 19.65
C ALA A 37 18.93 2.97 18.15
N ASP A 38 19.50 4.11 17.77
CA ASP A 38 19.83 4.44 16.37
C ASP A 38 20.83 3.43 15.76
N ILE A 39 21.86 3.06 16.52
CA ILE A 39 22.85 2.05 16.10
C ILE A 39 22.17 0.68 15.91
N SER A 40 21.25 0.32 16.80
CA SER A 40 20.47 -0.92 16.70
C SER A 40 19.62 -0.94 15.43
N ASP A 41 18.88 0.13 15.17
CA ASP A 41 18.02 0.28 13.99
C ASP A 41 18.80 0.18 12.68
N ALA A 42 19.91 0.92 12.58
CA ALA A 42 20.78 0.89 11.41
C ALA A 42 21.36 -0.52 11.16
N THR A 43 21.75 -1.21 12.23
CA THR A 43 22.30 -2.57 12.13
C THR A 43 21.24 -3.58 11.69
N ARG A 44 20.00 -3.48 12.17
CA ARG A 44 18.90 -4.35 11.71
C ARG A 44 18.63 -4.20 10.21
N ALA A 45 18.59 -2.97 9.71
CA ALA A 45 18.38 -2.71 8.28
C ALA A 45 19.52 -3.30 7.42
N LEU A 46 20.76 -3.14 7.87
CA LEU A 46 21.93 -3.70 7.19
C LEU A 46 21.87 -5.24 7.15
N VAL A 47 21.56 -5.89 8.27
CA VAL A 47 21.47 -7.36 8.35
C VAL A 47 20.33 -7.89 7.49
N SER A 48 19.16 -7.24 7.50
CA SER A 48 18.02 -7.62 6.65
C SER A 48 18.39 -7.54 5.16
N ASN A 49 18.93 -6.39 4.72
CA ASN A 49 19.34 -6.20 3.32
C ASN A 49 20.41 -7.21 2.90
N TYR A 50 21.37 -7.50 3.77
CA TYR A 50 22.42 -8.47 3.51
C TYR A 50 21.86 -9.90 3.35
N ILE A 51 20.97 -10.33 4.25
CA ILE A 51 20.32 -11.65 4.15
C ILE A 51 19.47 -11.76 2.87
N SER A 52 18.70 -10.72 2.54
CA SER A 52 17.91 -10.68 1.32
C SER A 52 18.77 -10.74 0.06
N ALA A 53 19.88 -9.99 0.03
CA ALA A 53 20.81 -10.00 -1.10
C ALA A 53 21.46 -11.37 -1.30
N VAL A 54 21.87 -12.03 -0.20
CA VAL A 54 22.43 -13.39 -0.25
C VAL A 54 21.38 -14.39 -0.75
N ALA A 55 20.15 -14.35 -0.23
CA ALA A 55 19.07 -15.25 -0.66
C ALA A 55 18.74 -15.12 -2.17
N VAL A 56 18.70 -13.89 -2.70
CA VAL A 56 18.47 -13.64 -4.13
C VAL A 56 19.67 -14.12 -4.98
N THR A 57 20.89 -13.92 -4.49
CA THR A 57 22.10 -14.36 -5.18
C THR A 57 22.17 -15.89 -5.22
N GLU A 58 21.82 -16.59 -4.15
CA GLU A 58 21.74 -18.05 -4.13
C GLU A 58 20.68 -18.57 -5.12
N TYR A 59 19.47 -18.02 -5.08
CA TYR A 59 18.40 -18.41 -5.99
C TYR A 59 18.80 -18.26 -7.47
N SER A 60 19.57 -17.23 -7.80
CA SER A 60 19.96 -16.91 -9.18
C SER A 60 21.20 -17.65 -9.68
N THR A 61 22.07 -18.15 -8.78
CA THR A 61 23.40 -18.67 -9.16
C THR A 61 23.46 -20.15 -9.48
N CYS A 62 22.47 -20.99 -9.09
CA CYS A 62 22.47 -22.40 -9.51
C CYS A 62 21.11 -22.90 -10.01
N LYS A 63 20.95 -22.96 -11.34
CA LYS A 63 19.73 -23.48 -12.00
C LYS A 63 19.57 -25.00 -11.91
N GLN A 64 20.58 -25.76 -11.50
CA GLN A 64 20.61 -27.24 -11.51
C GLN A 64 21.02 -27.88 -10.16
N CYS A 65 21.19 -27.11 -9.09
CA CYS A 65 21.55 -27.65 -7.78
C CYS A 65 20.31 -28.05 -6.98
N ASP A 66 20.41 -29.15 -6.23
CA ASP A 66 19.40 -29.57 -5.25
C ASP A 66 19.51 -28.79 -3.93
N PHE A 67 20.74 -28.39 -3.54
CA PHE A 67 21.03 -27.61 -2.33
C PHE A 67 22.06 -26.51 -2.58
N ILE A 68 21.89 -25.36 -1.90
CA ILE A 68 22.88 -24.28 -1.85
C ILE A 68 23.13 -23.94 -0.38
N ASN A 69 24.40 -23.92 0.02
CA ASN A 69 24.84 -23.59 1.38
C ASN A 69 25.71 -22.33 1.34
N THR A 70 25.26 -21.27 2.02
CA THR A 70 26.11 -20.09 2.27
C THR A 70 26.29 -19.88 3.74
N THR A 71 27.53 -19.61 4.11
CA THR A 71 27.89 -19.24 5.47
C THR A 71 28.02 -17.73 5.56
N MET A 72 27.30 -17.13 6.51
CA MET A 72 27.38 -15.71 6.81
C MET A 72 27.86 -15.48 8.24
N LYS A 73 28.72 -14.48 8.41
CA LYS A 73 29.24 -14.06 9.71
C LYS A 73 28.52 -12.78 10.11
N ILE A 74 27.60 -12.88 11.07
CA ILE A 74 26.84 -11.76 11.61
C ILE A 74 27.09 -11.72 13.13
N SER A 75 27.24 -10.52 13.69
CA SER A 75 27.32 -10.35 15.15
C SER A 75 25.97 -10.68 15.79
N ASN A 76 25.96 -11.41 16.90
CA ASN A 76 24.74 -11.70 17.67
C ASN A 76 24.38 -10.58 18.65
N THR A 77 25.16 -9.50 18.70
CA THR A 77 24.91 -8.31 19.52
C THR A 77 25.16 -7.01 18.76
N THR A 78 24.47 -5.95 19.16
CA THR A 78 24.69 -4.56 18.71
C THR A 78 24.27 -3.60 19.81
N ALA A 79 25.14 -2.64 20.14
CA ALA A 79 24.89 -1.64 21.18
C ALA A 79 24.43 -2.23 22.53
N ASP A 80 25.02 -3.37 22.94
CA ASP A 80 24.67 -4.18 24.11
C ASP A 80 23.32 -4.92 24.05
N TYR A 81 22.61 -4.87 22.91
CA TYR A 81 21.38 -5.61 22.68
C TYR A 81 21.63 -6.91 21.90
N THR A 82 20.98 -7.99 22.31
CA THR A 82 20.98 -9.26 21.57
C THR A 82 20.14 -9.13 20.31
N ILE A 83 20.69 -9.56 19.18
CA ILE A 83 19.97 -9.67 17.90
C ILE A 83 19.37 -11.07 17.82
N GLU A 84 18.05 -11.14 17.72
CA GLU A 84 17.32 -12.37 17.49
C GLU A 84 16.74 -12.35 16.08
N ILE A 85 17.02 -13.40 15.30
CA ILE A 85 16.55 -13.54 13.91
C ILE A 85 15.51 -14.65 13.89
N LYS A 86 14.29 -14.33 13.45
CA LYS A 86 13.17 -15.26 13.32
C LYS A 86 12.63 -15.22 11.92
N PHE A 87 12.23 -16.36 11.41
CA PHE A 87 11.38 -16.43 10.23
C PHE A 87 9.97 -16.79 10.72
N ALA A 88 8.92 -16.02 10.37
CA ALA A 88 7.49 -16.39 10.56
C ALA A 88 6.60 -16.18 9.31
N GLN A 89 6.06 -17.27 8.74
CA GLN A 89 5.10 -17.28 7.61
C GLN A 89 5.40 -16.28 6.45
N ASN A 90 6.53 -16.45 5.75
CA ASN A 90 7.04 -15.61 4.63
C ASN A 90 7.73 -14.30 5.02
N MET A 91 8.05 -14.08 6.29
CA MET A 91 8.73 -12.87 6.75
C MET A 91 9.96 -13.15 7.61
N LEU A 92 11.06 -12.50 7.26
CA LEU A 92 12.26 -12.37 8.10
C LEU A 92 12.01 -11.27 9.13
N SER A 93 12.04 -11.63 10.40
CA SER A 93 11.92 -10.75 11.56
C SER A 93 13.25 -10.67 12.28
N ILE A 94 13.82 -9.47 12.39
CA ILE A 94 15.02 -9.20 13.18
C ILE A 94 14.61 -8.35 14.38
N THR A 95 14.76 -8.90 15.58
CA THR A 95 14.36 -8.28 16.84
C THR A 95 15.55 -7.99 17.73
N THR A 96 15.54 -6.81 18.34
CA THR A 96 16.45 -6.43 19.44
C THR A 96 15.60 -6.08 20.67
N GLN A 97 15.94 -6.62 21.84
CA GLN A 97 15.32 -6.18 23.10
C GLN A 97 15.81 -4.76 23.43
N PRO A 98 15.00 -3.82 23.93
CA PRO A 98 13.56 -3.92 24.17
C PRO A 98 12.76 -3.45 22.94
N SER A 99 12.07 -4.39 22.28
CA SER A 99 10.80 -4.16 21.57
C SER A 99 10.75 -3.52 20.17
N LEU A 100 11.76 -3.61 19.31
CA LEU A 100 11.59 -3.27 17.88
C LEU A 100 11.93 -4.45 16.95
N ALA A 101 10.95 -4.81 16.11
CA ALA A 101 11.04 -5.87 15.10
C ALA A 101 11.07 -5.25 13.71
N LEU A 102 12.09 -5.55 12.91
CA LEU A 102 12.09 -5.26 11.47
C LEU A 102 11.61 -6.50 10.73
N VAL A 103 10.56 -6.36 9.94
CA VAL A 103 9.91 -7.47 9.23
C VAL A 103 10.01 -7.24 7.73
N SER A 104 10.70 -8.13 7.00
CA SER A 104 10.82 -8.07 5.54
C SER A 104 10.22 -9.32 4.89
N SER A 105 9.39 -9.16 3.87
CA SER A 105 8.83 -10.29 3.11
C SER A 105 9.89 -10.91 2.20
N LEU A 106 10.12 -12.22 2.33
CA LEU A 106 10.89 -13.00 1.37
C LEU A 106 9.89 -13.76 0.50
N SER A 107 9.93 -13.49 -0.80
CA SER A 107 8.98 -13.98 -1.79
C SER A 107 8.91 -15.52 -1.85
N ASN A 108 7.75 -16.10 -1.52
CA ASN A 108 7.32 -17.46 -1.85
C ASN A 108 8.19 -18.63 -1.35
N LEU A 109 8.84 -18.54 -0.19
CA LEU A 109 9.58 -19.66 0.42
C LEU A 109 8.89 -20.16 1.69
N ASN A 110 8.62 -21.47 1.79
CA ASN A 110 8.17 -22.11 3.04
C ASN A 110 9.38 -22.28 3.97
N TYR A 111 9.20 -22.27 5.30
CA TYR A 111 10.33 -22.54 6.21
C TYR A 111 9.95 -23.08 7.57
N SER A 112 10.93 -23.70 8.23
CA SER A 112 10.86 -24.18 9.61
C SER A 112 12.20 -23.93 10.34
N MET A 113 12.15 -23.66 11.65
CA MET A 113 13.35 -23.49 12.48
C MET A 113 13.17 -24.10 13.88
N LEU A 114 14.25 -24.64 14.43
CA LEU A 114 14.38 -25.10 15.81
C LEU A 114 15.57 -24.37 16.44
N PHE A 115 15.34 -23.53 17.45
CA PHE A 115 16.40 -22.96 18.28
C PHE A 115 16.44 -23.68 19.63
N THR A 116 17.62 -24.13 20.02
CA THR A 116 17.92 -24.37 21.45
C THR A 116 18.64 -23.13 21.97
N PRO A 117 18.16 -22.51 23.06
CA PRO A 117 18.81 -21.36 23.63
C PRO A 117 20.14 -21.80 24.26
N SER A 118 21.27 -21.35 23.72
CA SER A 118 22.53 -21.41 24.47
C SER A 118 23.07 -19.99 24.67
N SER A 119 23.25 -19.67 25.94
CA SER A 119 23.51 -18.33 26.48
C SER A 119 25.00 -18.04 26.60
N THR A 120 25.77 -18.21 25.52
CA THR A 120 27.17 -17.81 25.50
C THR A 120 27.52 -17.12 24.19
N VAL A 121 28.28 -16.02 24.32
CA VAL A 121 28.81 -15.19 23.23
C VAL A 121 29.36 -16.10 22.14
N SER A 122 28.86 -15.95 20.93
CA SER A 122 29.32 -16.78 19.84
C SER A 122 29.42 -16.01 18.54
N ASN A 123 30.65 -15.90 18.04
CA ASN A 123 30.99 -15.74 16.62
C ASN A 123 30.56 -16.99 15.81
N GLN A 124 29.41 -17.58 16.14
CA GLN A 124 28.95 -18.79 15.48
C GLN A 124 28.48 -18.44 14.08
N LEU A 125 29.02 -19.19 13.13
CA LEU A 125 28.65 -19.11 11.73
C LEU A 125 27.19 -19.50 11.58
N ILE A 126 26.40 -18.63 10.97
CA ILE A 126 25.01 -18.90 10.61
C ILE A 126 25.06 -19.52 9.22
N MET A 127 24.57 -20.75 9.07
CA MET A 127 24.42 -21.39 7.77
C MET A 127 22.98 -21.21 7.28
N LEU A 128 22.84 -20.63 6.10
CA LEU A 128 21.62 -20.70 5.32
C LEU A 128 21.66 -21.96 4.47
N VAL A 129 20.62 -22.77 4.56
CA VAL A 129 20.42 -23.95 3.73
C VAL A 129 19.15 -23.74 2.93
N TYR A 130 19.27 -23.69 1.60
CA TYR A 130 18.14 -23.68 0.69
C TYR A 130 17.95 -25.08 0.08
N ASP A 131 16.80 -25.70 0.36
CA ASP A 131 16.33 -26.94 -0.25
C ASP A 131 15.30 -26.58 -1.34
N ARG A 132 15.70 -26.76 -2.60
CA ARG A 132 14.85 -26.44 -3.74
C ARG A 132 13.73 -27.47 -3.97
N GLY A 133 13.95 -28.73 -3.60
CA GLY A 133 12.97 -29.81 -3.76
C GLY A 133 11.73 -29.61 -2.89
N GLN A 134 11.90 -29.00 -1.72
CA GLN A 134 10.82 -28.66 -0.78
C GLN A 134 10.45 -27.18 -0.78
N ASN A 135 11.12 -26.35 -1.60
CA ASN A 135 11.01 -24.90 -1.61
C ASN A 135 11.16 -24.29 -0.19
N ASN A 136 12.19 -24.76 0.52
CA ASN A 136 12.39 -24.50 1.94
C ASN A 136 13.74 -23.81 2.21
N ALA A 137 13.74 -22.72 2.99
CA ALA A 137 14.95 -22.08 3.51
C ALA A 137 15.04 -22.28 5.03
N SER A 138 16.16 -22.83 5.51
CA SER A 138 16.38 -23.03 6.95
C SER A 138 17.68 -22.40 7.41
N ILE A 139 17.70 -21.96 8.68
CA ILE A 139 18.91 -21.51 9.36
C ILE A 139 19.32 -22.58 10.37
N SER A 140 20.57 -23.01 10.27
CA SER A 140 21.17 -23.92 11.24
C SER A 140 22.42 -23.30 11.85
N THR A 141 22.55 -23.43 13.17
CA THR A 141 23.82 -23.25 13.87
C THR A 141 24.50 -24.61 13.96
N ARG A 142 25.83 -24.67 13.77
CA ARG A 142 26.56 -25.94 13.82
C ARG A 142 26.46 -26.53 15.24
N GLY A 143 25.54 -27.48 15.43
CA GLY A 143 25.33 -28.18 16.70
C GLY A 143 24.24 -29.26 16.76
N SER A 144 23.35 -29.38 15.76
CA SER A 144 22.32 -30.43 15.78
C SER A 144 22.22 -31.20 14.48
N THR A 145 22.59 -32.48 14.55
CA THR A 145 22.35 -33.50 13.53
C THR A 145 20.90 -33.94 13.60
N SER A 146 20.18 -33.98 12.47
CA SER A 146 18.98 -34.81 12.33
C SER A 146 18.89 -35.36 10.92
N THR A 147 18.83 -36.69 10.84
CA THR A 147 18.81 -37.52 9.64
C THR A 147 17.38 -37.63 9.11
N THR A 148 17.15 -37.46 7.80
CA THR A 148 15.86 -37.78 7.18
C THR A 148 16.04 -38.87 6.13
N THR A 149 15.39 -40.01 6.39
CA THR A 149 15.33 -41.22 5.56
C THR A 149 14.41 -40.97 4.36
N THR A 150 14.91 -41.21 3.14
CA THR A 150 14.14 -41.12 1.88
C THR A 150 13.65 -42.50 1.46
N THR A 151 12.37 -42.64 1.11
CA THR A 151 11.83 -43.82 0.42
C THR A 151 11.24 -43.36 -0.91
N SER A 152 11.87 -43.79 -2.00
CA SER A 152 11.51 -43.43 -3.38
C SER A 152 10.61 -44.50 -4.01
N SER A 153 9.60 -44.09 -4.77
CA SER A 153 8.93 -44.93 -5.78
C SER A 153 8.86 -44.20 -7.12
N THR A 154 9.44 -44.83 -8.14
CA THR A 154 9.57 -44.34 -9.50
C THR A 154 8.37 -44.81 -10.33
N THR A 155 7.83 -43.99 -11.22
CA THR A 155 7.02 -44.48 -12.34
C THR A 155 7.29 -43.66 -13.60
N THR A 156 7.68 -44.38 -14.64
CA THR A 156 8.04 -43.96 -16.00
C THR A 156 6.80 -43.76 -16.86
N SER A 157 6.80 -42.79 -17.78
CA SER A 157 6.05 -42.92 -19.04
C SER A 157 6.59 -41.99 -20.14
N SER A 158 6.82 -42.60 -21.29
CA SER A 158 7.25 -42.04 -22.58
C SER A 158 6.03 -41.78 -23.48
N THR A 159 6.05 -40.76 -24.34
CA THR A 159 5.27 -40.80 -25.59
C THR A 159 5.90 -39.98 -26.71
N THR A 160 5.84 -40.58 -27.89
CA THR A 160 6.51 -40.33 -29.15
C THR A 160 5.78 -39.30 -30.02
N SER A 161 6.54 -38.52 -30.78
CA SER A 161 6.12 -37.58 -31.82
C SER A 161 5.86 -38.25 -33.19
N SER A 162 4.90 -37.71 -33.95
CA SER A 162 4.84 -37.92 -35.42
C SER A 162 4.21 -36.71 -36.14
N THR A 163 4.69 -36.49 -37.36
CA THR A 163 4.47 -35.35 -38.26
C THR A 163 3.79 -35.86 -39.52
N THR A 164 2.84 -35.13 -40.14
CA THR A 164 2.73 -34.97 -41.62
C THR A 164 1.65 -33.95 -42.04
N SER A 165 1.71 -33.57 -43.32
CA SER A 165 1.38 -32.29 -43.96
C SER A 165 0.33 -32.38 -45.09
N SER A 166 0.02 -31.19 -45.68
CA SER A 166 -0.58 -30.91 -47.01
C SER A 166 -2.11 -30.94 -47.09
N THR A 167 -2.87 -30.16 -47.90
CA THR A 167 -2.63 -29.24 -49.04
C THR A 167 -3.90 -28.36 -49.20
N GLY A 168 -3.85 -27.16 -49.75
CA GLY A 168 -5.05 -26.37 -50.10
C GLY A 168 -4.81 -25.39 -51.25
N SER A 169 -5.63 -25.46 -52.29
CA SER A 169 -5.49 -24.77 -53.58
C SER A 169 -6.52 -23.66 -53.80
N THR A 170 -6.04 -22.55 -54.37
CA THR A 170 -6.62 -21.65 -55.39
C THR A 170 -7.98 -20.93 -55.20
N THR A 171 -7.84 -19.63 -54.93
CA THR A 171 -8.49 -18.40 -55.42
C THR A 171 -9.67 -18.45 -56.41
N SER A 172 -10.74 -17.70 -56.09
CA SER A 172 -11.54 -16.88 -57.03
C SER A 172 -12.26 -15.77 -56.26
N SER A 173 -11.92 -14.51 -56.53
CA SER A 173 -12.49 -13.31 -55.88
C SER A 173 -13.58 -12.67 -56.75
N THR A 174 -14.83 -12.77 -56.30
CA THR A 174 -15.94 -11.97 -56.82
C THR A 174 -16.09 -10.73 -55.95
N THR A 175 -15.90 -9.54 -56.54
CA THR A 175 -16.06 -8.26 -55.85
C THR A 175 -17.55 -7.98 -55.61
N THR A 176 -18.01 -8.31 -54.41
CA THR A 176 -19.28 -7.82 -53.87
C THR A 176 -18.95 -6.67 -52.92
N THR A 177 -19.41 -5.46 -53.23
CA THR A 177 -19.44 -4.33 -52.29
C THR A 177 -20.36 -4.67 -51.13
N THR A 178 -19.81 -5.35 -50.12
CA THR A 178 -20.38 -5.45 -48.80
C THR A 178 -20.03 -4.18 -48.06
N THR A 179 -21.03 -3.40 -47.65
CA THR A 179 -20.90 -2.58 -46.45
C THR A 179 -20.65 -3.55 -45.30
N THR A 180 -19.38 -3.86 -45.04
CA THR A 180 -18.98 -4.60 -43.85
C THR A 180 -19.33 -3.71 -42.67
N SER A 181 -20.44 -4.04 -42.01
CA SER A 181 -20.57 -3.81 -40.57
C SER A 181 -19.40 -4.55 -39.93
N GLN A 182 -18.26 -3.88 -39.82
CA GLN A 182 -17.09 -4.42 -39.16
C GLN A 182 -17.50 -4.60 -37.70
N SER A 183 -17.64 -5.84 -37.25
CA SER A 183 -17.84 -6.11 -35.83
C SER A 183 -16.72 -5.40 -35.07
N PRO A 184 -17.05 -4.58 -34.06
CA PRO A 184 -16.03 -3.85 -33.33
C PRO A 184 -15.04 -4.87 -32.76
N SER A 185 -13.76 -4.58 -32.95
CA SER A 185 -12.70 -5.45 -32.46
C SER A 185 -12.73 -5.45 -30.93
N SER A 186 -12.29 -6.54 -30.30
CA SER A 186 -12.43 -6.72 -28.85
C SER A 186 -11.14 -7.16 -28.17
N ILE A 187 -10.97 -6.74 -26.93
CA ILE A 187 -9.98 -7.25 -25.98
C ILE A 187 -10.74 -8.04 -24.90
N PRO A 188 -10.52 -9.37 -24.79
CA PRO A 188 -11.15 -10.15 -23.73
C PRO A 188 -10.51 -9.83 -22.39
N ILE A 189 -11.34 -9.69 -21.36
CA ILE A 189 -10.93 -9.53 -19.97
C ILE A 189 -11.43 -10.74 -19.19
N THR A 190 -10.51 -11.56 -18.71
CA THR A 190 -10.81 -12.74 -17.91
C THR A 190 -10.76 -12.38 -16.44
N ILE A 191 -11.85 -12.66 -15.72
CA ILE A 191 -12.03 -12.44 -14.29
C ILE A 191 -12.11 -13.81 -13.63
N THR A 192 -11.21 -14.10 -12.70
CA THR A 192 -11.25 -15.33 -11.89
C THR A 192 -11.54 -15.00 -10.43
N SER A 193 -12.53 -15.67 -9.84
CA SER A 193 -12.96 -15.45 -8.46
C SER A 193 -13.16 -16.77 -7.72
N THR A 194 -12.83 -16.78 -6.43
CA THR A 194 -13.14 -17.90 -5.51
C THR A 194 -14.50 -17.74 -4.83
N LEU A 195 -15.17 -16.59 -5.04
CA LEU A 195 -16.45 -16.24 -4.45
C LEU A 195 -17.44 -15.86 -5.56
N SER A 196 -18.74 -16.12 -5.31
CA SER A 196 -19.81 -15.51 -6.10
C SER A 196 -20.04 -14.08 -5.61
N ILE A 197 -19.87 -13.09 -6.48
CA ILE A 197 -19.92 -11.67 -6.12
C ILE A 197 -20.85 -10.94 -7.09
N SER A 198 -21.75 -10.10 -6.57
CA SER A 198 -22.65 -9.28 -7.38
C SER A 198 -22.30 -7.80 -7.30
N ASN A 199 -22.64 -7.05 -8.37
CA ASN A 199 -22.48 -5.60 -8.48
C ASN A 199 -21.09 -5.10 -8.04
N TYR A 200 -20.04 -5.76 -8.53
CA TYR A 200 -18.68 -5.56 -8.06
C TYR A 200 -17.84 -4.77 -9.05
N GLN A 201 -17.03 -3.83 -8.56
CA GLN A 201 -16.12 -3.04 -9.36
C GLN A 201 -14.73 -3.69 -9.40
N ILE A 202 -14.28 -4.04 -10.59
CA ILE A 202 -12.94 -4.57 -10.85
C ILE A 202 -12.09 -3.55 -11.60
N LEU A 203 -10.76 -3.62 -11.43
CA LEU A 203 -9.81 -2.87 -12.22
C LEU A 203 -9.24 -3.79 -13.31
N ALA A 204 -9.41 -3.40 -14.57
CA ALA A 204 -8.74 -4.03 -15.70
C ALA A 204 -7.61 -3.12 -16.20
N THR A 205 -6.47 -3.73 -16.55
CA THR A 205 -5.36 -3.06 -17.24
C THR A 205 -5.19 -3.71 -18.59
N ALA A 206 -5.41 -2.96 -19.68
CA ALA A 206 -5.42 -3.48 -21.04
C ALA A 206 -4.52 -2.65 -21.96
N ASN A 207 -3.91 -3.32 -22.94
CA ASN A 207 -3.16 -2.66 -24.00
C ASN A 207 -4.13 -2.17 -25.09
N THR A 208 -4.38 -0.86 -25.11
CA THR A 208 -5.24 -0.17 -26.07
C THR A 208 -4.45 0.66 -27.09
N ALA A 209 -3.11 0.59 -27.05
CA ALA A 209 -2.24 1.35 -27.96
C ALA A 209 -2.51 0.99 -29.43
N GLY A 210 -2.78 2.02 -30.23
CA GLY A 210 -3.16 1.91 -31.64
C GLY A 210 -4.55 1.30 -31.89
N LYS A 211 -5.36 1.07 -30.85
CA LYS A 211 -6.67 0.39 -30.96
C LYS A 211 -7.85 1.34 -30.75
N VAL A 212 -7.76 2.27 -29.80
CA VAL A 212 -8.83 3.19 -29.42
C VAL A 212 -8.47 4.64 -29.78
N LEU A 213 -9.48 5.50 -29.88
CA LEU A 213 -9.28 6.95 -29.96
C LEU A 213 -8.65 7.49 -28.68
N SER A 214 -7.95 8.62 -28.79
CA SER A 214 -7.24 9.25 -27.66
C SER A 214 -8.17 9.68 -26.52
N ASP A 215 -9.44 9.95 -26.83
CA ASP A 215 -10.48 10.32 -25.88
C ASP A 215 -11.34 9.12 -25.42
N CYS A 216 -10.98 7.90 -25.84
CA CYS A 216 -11.72 6.66 -25.58
C CYS A 216 -13.16 6.63 -26.11
N SER A 217 -13.57 7.59 -26.96
CA SER A 217 -14.98 7.76 -27.34
C SER A 217 -15.53 6.58 -28.17
N ASP A 218 -14.66 5.82 -28.83
CA ASP A 218 -15.00 4.62 -29.58
C ASP A 218 -14.99 3.33 -28.74
N MET A 219 -14.73 3.42 -27.43
CA MET A 219 -14.61 2.26 -26.53
C MET A 219 -15.93 1.91 -25.84
N ARG A 220 -16.25 0.62 -25.73
CA ARG A 220 -17.36 0.07 -24.92
C ARG A 220 -16.88 -1.11 -24.08
N VAL A 221 -17.62 -1.43 -23.02
CA VAL A 221 -17.42 -2.64 -22.23
C VAL A 221 -18.71 -3.45 -22.26
N LEU A 222 -18.61 -4.71 -22.67
CA LEU A 222 -19.74 -5.62 -22.83
C LEU A 222 -19.55 -6.84 -21.93
N ASP A 223 -20.65 -7.39 -21.42
CA ASP A 223 -20.66 -8.63 -20.64
C ASP A 223 -20.35 -9.85 -21.55
N SER A 224 -20.38 -11.06 -20.98
CA SER A 224 -20.04 -12.32 -21.65
C SER A 224 -20.89 -12.64 -22.87
N ASP A 225 -22.06 -12.03 -22.99
CA ASP A 225 -22.98 -12.15 -24.13
C ASP A 225 -22.62 -11.25 -25.32
N MET A 226 -21.59 -10.39 -25.18
CA MET A 226 -21.20 -9.37 -26.15
C MET A 226 -22.35 -8.44 -26.59
N ALA A 227 -23.36 -8.27 -25.74
CA ALA A 227 -24.55 -7.46 -26.01
C ALA A 227 -24.89 -6.54 -24.85
N THR A 228 -24.79 -7.03 -23.61
CA THR A 228 -25.10 -6.25 -22.41
C THR A 228 -23.97 -5.28 -22.11
N GLN A 229 -24.25 -3.97 -22.22
CA GLN A 229 -23.27 -2.93 -21.91
C GLN A 229 -23.06 -2.80 -20.39
N LEU A 230 -21.81 -2.78 -19.96
CA LEU A 230 -21.39 -2.60 -18.58
C LEU A 230 -20.98 -1.15 -18.30
N SER A 231 -21.27 -0.67 -17.09
CA SER A 231 -20.77 0.62 -16.63
C SER A 231 -19.28 0.53 -16.34
N TYR A 232 -18.53 1.51 -16.82
CA TYR A 232 -17.09 1.58 -16.60
C TYR A 232 -16.64 3.03 -16.43
N TRP A 233 -15.43 3.21 -15.89
CA TRP A 233 -14.78 4.51 -15.79
C TRP A 233 -13.29 4.39 -16.10
N ASN A 234 -12.79 5.29 -16.95
CA ASN A 234 -11.39 5.35 -17.36
C ASN A 234 -10.56 6.06 -16.27
N GLU A 235 -9.64 5.32 -15.64
CA GLU A 235 -8.76 5.88 -14.61
C GLU A 235 -7.50 6.52 -15.21
N SER A 236 -7.03 5.98 -16.33
CA SER A 236 -5.86 6.51 -17.05
C SER A 236 -6.24 6.93 -18.46
N ALA A 237 -5.30 7.60 -19.13
CA ALA A 237 -5.41 7.85 -20.56
C ALA A 237 -5.59 6.55 -21.37
N CYS A 238 -6.36 6.67 -22.45
CA CYS A 238 -6.53 5.63 -23.45
C CYS A 238 -5.42 5.67 -24.49
N ASN A 239 -5.48 4.73 -25.44
CA ASN A 239 -4.49 4.57 -26.49
C ASN A 239 -3.08 4.35 -25.93
N SER A 240 -2.99 3.57 -24.85
CA SER A 240 -1.77 3.29 -24.10
C SER A 240 -1.56 1.78 -23.96
N ALA A 241 -0.30 1.37 -23.77
CA ALA A 241 0.05 -0.01 -23.46
C ALA A 241 -0.51 -0.50 -22.12
N SER A 242 -0.88 0.43 -21.24
CA SER A 242 -1.39 0.17 -19.88
C SER A 242 -2.57 1.09 -19.57
N THR A 243 -3.68 0.93 -20.29
CA THR A 243 -4.92 1.66 -19.99
C THR A 243 -5.65 0.99 -18.83
N ARG A 244 -5.92 1.76 -17.78
CA ARG A 244 -6.59 1.35 -16.56
C ARG A 244 -8.05 1.78 -16.59
N LEU A 245 -8.95 0.81 -16.43
CA LEU A 245 -10.39 1.04 -16.41
C LEU A 245 -11.04 0.26 -15.29
N TRP A 246 -11.92 0.94 -14.56
CA TRP A 246 -12.78 0.32 -13.56
C TRP A 246 -14.08 -0.11 -14.21
N ILE A 247 -14.54 -1.34 -13.94
CA ILE A 247 -15.71 -1.93 -14.57
C ILE A 247 -16.63 -2.49 -13.49
N LYS A 248 -17.91 -2.09 -13.51
CA LYS A 248 -18.94 -2.66 -12.64
C LYS A 248 -19.55 -3.89 -13.30
N VAL A 249 -19.30 -5.06 -12.72
CA VAL A 249 -19.80 -6.35 -13.19
C VAL A 249 -21.01 -6.78 -12.35
N PRO A 250 -22.20 -6.98 -12.95
CA PRO A 250 -23.41 -7.32 -12.21
C PRO A 250 -23.33 -8.65 -11.46
N SER A 251 -22.63 -9.64 -12.02
CA SER A 251 -22.45 -10.96 -11.42
C SER A 251 -21.12 -11.58 -11.87
N ILE A 252 -20.30 -11.98 -10.92
CA ILE A 252 -19.05 -12.73 -11.08
C ILE A 252 -19.25 -14.08 -10.38
N PRO A 253 -19.33 -15.20 -11.12
CA PRO A 253 -19.46 -16.53 -10.53
C PRO A 253 -18.14 -17.00 -9.88
N VAL A 254 -18.22 -18.08 -9.10
CA VAL A 254 -17.03 -18.86 -8.74
C VAL A 254 -16.43 -19.45 -10.01
N GLY A 255 -15.10 -19.37 -10.16
CA GLY A 255 -14.40 -19.78 -11.38
C GLY A 255 -14.09 -18.59 -12.26
N SER A 256 -14.30 -18.72 -13.57
CA SER A 256 -13.92 -17.72 -14.58
C SER A 256 -15.15 -17.08 -15.24
N LYS A 257 -15.06 -15.78 -15.51
CA LYS A 257 -15.99 -15.01 -16.35
C LYS A 257 -15.20 -14.13 -17.31
N THR A 258 -15.63 -14.06 -18.56
CA THR A 258 -15.04 -13.20 -19.57
C THR A 258 -15.99 -12.05 -19.91
N ILE A 259 -15.46 -10.84 -19.92
CA ILE A 259 -16.12 -9.64 -20.46
C ILE A 259 -15.24 -9.07 -21.58
N TYR A 260 -15.76 -8.11 -22.33
CA TYR A 260 -15.07 -7.62 -23.53
C TYR A 260 -14.97 -6.10 -23.54
N ILE A 261 -13.78 -5.57 -23.77
CA ILE A 261 -13.60 -4.17 -24.18
C ILE A 261 -13.68 -4.15 -25.70
N THR A 262 -14.65 -3.45 -26.27
CA THR A 262 -14.76 -3.28 -27.74
C THR A 262 -14.32 -1.88 -28.16
N TYR A 263 -13.78 -1.76 -29.37
CA TYR A 263 -13.24 -0.52 -29.92
C TYR A 263 -13.52 -0.39 -31.43
N GLY A 264 -13.35 0.82 -31.98
CA GLY A 264 -13.83 1.16 -33.32
C GLY A 264 -15.36 1.34 -33.40
N ASN A 265 -16.03 1.51 -32.25
CA ASN A 265 -17.46 1.83 -32.22
C ASN A 265 -17.67 3.30 -32.66
N PRO A 266 -18.89 3.67 -33.10
CA PRO A 266 -19.22 5.08 -33.32
C PRO A 266 -18.85 5.95 -32.11
N PRO A 267 -18.09 7.05 -32.29
CA PRO A 267 -17.61 7.89 -31.21
C PRO A 267 -18.74 8.43 -30.32
N MET A 268 -18.76 8.01 -29.06
CA MET A 268 -19.68 8.47 -28.02
C MET A 268 -19.08 8.17 -26.64
N SER A 269 -18.84 9.21 -25.84
CA SER A 269 -18.32 9.04 -24.48
C SER A 269 -19.24 8.12 -23.66
N SER A 270 -18.64 7.08 -23.09
CA SER A 270 -19.36 6.04 -22.33
C SER A 270 -18.78 5.79 -20.94
N SER A 271 -17.64 6.44 -20.61
CA SER A 271 -17.02 6.38 -19.30
C SER A 271 -17.83 7.19 -18.30
N ASN A 272 -18.25 6.57 -17.19
CA ASN A 272 -19.09 7.19 -16.18
C ASN A 272 -18.80 6.60 -14.79
N GLY A 273 -18.14 7.39 -13.93
CA GLY A 273 -17.83 7.00 -12.56
C GLY A 273 -19.06 6.89 -11.66
N GLU A 274 -20.04 7.77 -11.83
CA GLU A 274 -21.29 7.80 -11.04
C GLU A 274 -22.09 6.48 -11.15
N ASN A 275 -22.15 5.90 -12.35
CA ASN A 275 -22.82 4.62 -12.57
C ASN A 275 -21.96 3.40 -12.17
N THR A 276 -20.64 3.58 -12.11
CA THR A 276 -19.67 2.50 -11.84
C THR A 276 -19.50 2.26 -10.34
N PHE A 277 -19.45 3.32 -9.53
CA PHE A 277 -19.12 3.25 -8.11
C PHE A 277 -20.32 3.52 -7.19
N ILE A 278 -20.15 3.27 -5.90
CA ILE A 278 -21.17 3.58 -4.86
C ILE A 278 -21.15 5.06 -4.50
N PHE A 279 -19.96 5.66 -4.55
CA PHE A 279 -19.72 7.09 -4.43
C PHE A 279 -18.59 7.43 -5.40
N PHE A 280 -18.69 8.57 -6.08
CA PHE A 280 -17.70 9.01 -7.06
C PHE A 280 -17.64 10.53 -7.09
N ASP A 281 -16.44 11.08 -7.18
CA ASP A 281 -16.21 12.46 -7.57
C ASP A 281 -14.86 12.57 -8.29
N ASP A 282 -14.86 13.13 -9.49
CA ASP A 282 -13.68 13.53 -10.26
C ASP A 282 -13.47 15.05 -10.23
N PHE A 283 -14.18 15.74 -9.32
CA PHE A 283 -14.11 17.18 -9.11
C PHE A 283 -14.29 18.01 -10.38
N ALA A 284 -15.07 17.50 -11.35
CA ALA A 284 -15.33 18.21 -12.58
C ALA A 284 -16.00 19.58 -12.31
N GLY A 285 -15.54 20.61 -13.02
CA GLY A 285 -16.06 21.97 -12.92
C GLY A 285 -15.16 22.92 -12.12
N SER A 286 -15.77 23.85 -11.39
CA SER A 286 -15.07 24.98 -10.76
C SER A 286 -15.46 25.24 -9.30
N LYS A 287 -16.16 24.30 -8.66
CA LYS A 287 -16.58 24.40 -7.26
C LYS A 287 -16.87 23.02 -6.69
N ILE A 288 -16.73 22.90 -5.38
CA ILE A 288 -17.14 21.69 -4.64
C ILE A 288 -18.64 21.45 -4.86
N ASP A 289 -19.00 20.23 -5.25
CA ASP A 289 -20.39 19.84 -5.44
C ASP A 289 -21.11 19.74 -4.08
N SER A 290 -21.87 20.80 -3.75
CA SER A 290 -22.67 20.88 -2.52
C SER A 290 -23.81 19.84 -2.41
N SER A 291 -24.08 19.08 -3.48
CA SER A 291 -24.97 17.92 -3.42
C SER A 291 -24.26 16.67 -2.88
N LYS A 292 -22.94 16.57 -3.07
CA LYS A 292 -22.10 15.44 -2.65
C LYS A 292 -21.37 15.69 -1.34
N TRP A 293 -20.95 16.93 -1.08
CA TRP A 293 -20.12 17.30 0.06
C TRP A 293 -20.79 18.32 0.99
N ASN A 294 -20.48 18.22 2.27
CA ASN A 294 -20.72 19.30 3.21
C ASN A 294 -19.75 20.46 2.97
N SER A 295 -20.06 21.65 3.52
CA SER A 295 -19.09 22.73 3.62
C SER A 295 -17.81 22.21 4.29
N ALA A 296 -16.66 22.58 3.73
CA ALA A 296 -15.37 22.19 4.26
C ALA A 296 -15.22 22.67 5.72
N HIS A 297 -14.61 21.83 6.55
CA HIS A 297 -14.26 22.16 7.92
C HIS A 297 -12.75 22.45 7.98
N PHE A 298 -12.37 23.55 8.62
CA PHE A 298 -10.98 23.98 8.74
C PHE A 298 -10.62 24.20 10.21
N ALA A 299 -9.37 23.94 10.57
CA ALA A 299 -8.85 24.28 11.90
C ALA A 299 -8.76 25.80 12.11
N ASP A 300 -8.42 26.55 11.05
CA ASP A 300 -8.31 28.00 11.08
C ASP A 300 -8.67 28.64 9.72
N SER A 301 -8.74 29.98 9.69
CA SER A 301 -9.15 30.76 8.52
C SER A 301 -8.12 30.85 7.38
N GLY A 302 -6.89 30.39 7.61
CA GLY A 302 -5.80 30.35 6.64
C GLY A 302 -5.78 29.07 5.79
N THR A 303 -6.60 28.07 6.11
CA THR A 303 -6.80 26.90 5.24
C THR A 303 -8.06 27.06 4.40
N THR A 304 -7.95 26.71 3.11
CA THR A 304 -9.05 26.75 2.17
C THR A 304 -9.14 25.45 1.36
N ALA A 305 -10.34 25.15 0.85
CA ALA A 305 -10.61 24.06 -0.08
C ALA A 305 -11.38 24.63 -1.27
N SER A 306 -10.90 24.38 -2.48
CA SER A 306 -11.52 24.87 -3.72
C SER A 306 -11.41 23.82 -4.82
N VAL A 307 -12.16 24.01 -5.91
CA VAL A 307 -12.06 23.14 -7.10
C VAL A 307 -11.70 24.00 -8.30
N HIS A 308 -10.64 23.63 -8.99
CA HIS A 308 -10.22 24.21 -10.26
C HIS A 308 -9.42 23.17 -11.06
N ASP A 309 -9.42 23.28 -12.39
CA ASP A 309 -8.73 22.34 -13.28
C ASP A 309 -9.13 20.86 -13.08
N SER A 310 -10.38 20.64 -12.66
CA SER A 310 -10.91 19.33 -12.25
C SER A 310 -10.15 18.69 -11.08
N LEU A 311 -9.58 19.50 -10.19
CA LEU A 311 -8.90 19.06 -8.97
C LEU A 311 -9.56 19.70 -7.76
N LEU A 312 -9.75 18.94 -6.69
CA LEU A 312 -9.94 19.50 -5.35
C LEU A 312 -8.57 19.92 -4.81
N ASP A 313 -8.40 21.22 -4.57
CA ASP A 313 -7.19 21.83 -4.01
C ASP A 313 -7.44 22.28 -2.57
N PHE A 314 -6.70 21.66 -1.64
CA PHE A 314 -6.53 22.22 -0.31
C PHE A 314 -5.28 23.09 -0.29
N ASN A 315 -5.47 24.38 -0.02
CA ASN A 315 -4.39 25.34 0.19
C ASN A 315 -4.28 25.68 1.68
N VAL A 316 -3.18 25.27 2.29
CA VAL A 316 -2.85 25.52 3.69
C VAL A 316 -1.95 26.75 3.76
N GLY A 317 -2.55 27.94 3.79
CA GLY A 317 -1.86 29.24 3.79
C GLY A 317 -1.79 29.92 5.16
N SER A 318 -1.96 29.18 6.26
CA SER A 318 -2.00 29.73 7.62
C SER A 318 -0.68 30.39 8.04
N GLY A 319 -0.69 31.18 9.11
CA GLY A 319 0.53 31.57 9.84
C GLY A 319 0.78 30.69 11.06
N TYR A 320 -0.18 29.82 11.40
CA TYR A 320 -0.14 28.93 12.54
C TYR A 320 0.47 27.58 12.16
N GLN A 321 1.27 27.05 13.08
CA GLN A 321 1.65 25.64 13.03
C GLN A 321 0.45 24.80 13.45
N TRP A 322 0.33 23.59 12.91
CA TRP A 322 -0.80 22.67 13.15
C TRP A 322 -2.10 23.25 12.59
N THR A 323 -2.30 23.10 11.29
CA THR A 323 -3.51 23.55 10.60
C THR A 323 -3.92 22.55 9.53
N GLY A 324 -5.14 22.64 9.05
CA GLY A 324 -5.65 21.70 8.06
C GLY A 324 -7.13 21.87 7.78
N GLY A 325 -7.65 20.91 7.03
CA GLY A 325 -9.05 20.89 6.68
C GLY A 325 -9.51 19.56 6.10
N VAL A 326 -10.83 19.42 6.05
CA VAL A 326 -11.50 18.22 5.57
C VAL A 326 -12.79 18.57 4.84
N VAL A 327 -13.08 17.84 3.77
CA VAL A 327 -14.40 17.73 3.18
C VAL A 327 -14.96 16.35 3.49
N VAL A 328 -16.24 16.31 3.88
CA VAL A 328 -16.95 15.08 4.26
C VAL A 328 -18.19 14.94 3.40
N SER A 329 -18.48 13.73 2.92
CA SER A 329 -19.67 13.48 2.11
C SER A 329 -20.92 13.91 2.86
N LYS A 330 -21.89 14.45 2.11
CA LYS A 330 -23.15 14.97 2.64
C LYS A 330 -24.03 13.85 3.21
N SER A 331 -23.98 12.70 2.56
CA SER A 331 -24.73 11.50 2.94
C SER A 331 -23.77 10.42 3.42
N ALA A 332 -24.24 9.64 4.42
CA ALA A 332 -23.57 8.43 4.84
C ALA A 332 -23.73 7.36 3.76
N LEU A 333 -22.70 6.53 3.61
CA LEU A 333 -22.76 5.31 2.81
C LEU A 333 -23.74 4.32 3.46
N PRO A 334 -24.45 3.50 2.67
CA PRO A 334 -25.28 2.41 3.21
C PRO A 334 -24.45 1.49 4.11
N THR A 335 -25.05 0.82 5.09
CA THR A 335 -24.30 -0.09 5.98
C THR A 335 -23.74 -1.28 5.21
N SER A 336 -22.43 -1.30 4.95
CA SER A 336 -21.69 -2.40 4.33
C SER A 336 -20.17 -2.23 4.54
N ASN A 337 -19.39 -3.14 3.97
CA ASN A 337 -17.93 -3.05 3.89
C ASN A 337 -17.51 -2.40 2.57
N TYR A 338 -16.56 -1.48 2.63
CA TYR A 338 -16.17 -0.68 1.47
C TYR A 338 -14.67 -0.52 1.32
N ILE A 339 -14.30 -0.14 0.09
CA ILE A 339 -12.96 0.28 -0.27
C ILE A 339 -13.08 1.67 -0.90
N ILE A 340 -12.42 2.66 -0.31
CA ILE A 340 -12.26 3.99 -0.89
C ILE A 340 -10.90 4.08 -1.56
N SER A 341 -10.83 4.70 -2.73
CA SER A 341 -9.57 5.10 -3.36
C SER A 341 -9.62 6.55 -3.79
N ALA A 342 -8.48 7.22 -3.70
CA ALA A 342 -8.31 8.57 -4.20
C ALA A 342 -6.96 8.73 -4.88
N LYS A 343 -6.91 9.57 -5.91
CA LYS A 343 -5.65 10.02 -6.52
C LYS A 343 -5.27 11.36 -5.92
N VAL A 344 -4.15 11.39 -5.21
CA VAL A 344 -3.72 12.49 -4.37
C VAL A 344 -2.25 12.85 -4.64
N LYS A 345 -1.94 14.15 -4.59
CA LYS A 345 -0.57 14.68 -4.69
C LYS A 345 -0.38 15.77 -3.65
N ILE A 346 0.62 15.60 -2.81
CA ILE A 346 1.14 16.66 -1.95
C ILE A 346 2.27 17.39 -2.68
N THR A 347 2.41 18.70 -2.48
CA THR A 347 3.46 19.49 -3.15
C THR A 347 4.77 19.47 -2.35
N ASN A 348 5.07 20.47 -1.54
CA ASN A 348 6.40 20.70 -0.97
C ASN A 348 6.47 20.57 0.56
N TYR A 349 5.64 19.69 1.14
CA TYR A 349 5.35 19.63 2.58
C TYR A 349 6.61 19.71 3.43
N TYR A 350 6.91 20.89 3.98
CA TYR A 350 7.98 21.08 4.95
C TYR A 350 7.52 20.66 6.34
N GLY A 351 7.12 19.38 6.44
CA GLY A 351 6.87 18.74 7.72
C GLY A 351 5.42 18.45 8.07
N SER A 352 4.62 18.01 7.10
CA SER A 352 3.25 17.49 7.30
C SER A 352 3.11 16.57 8.52
N ALA A 353 2.68 17.14 9.64
CA ALA A 353 2.50 16.37 10.86
C ALA A 353 1.27 15.48 10.83
N TYR A 354 0.26 15.81 10.00
CA TYR A 354 -0.88 14.94 9.76
C TYR A 354 -0.86 14.32 8.36
N GLY A 355 -0.53 15.05 7.29
CA GLY A 355 -0.54 14.49 5.94
C GLY A 355 -1.88 14.61 5.23
N ALA A 356 -1.87 14.26 3.95
CA ALA A 356 -3.07 14.13 3.12
C ALA A 356 -3.70 12.75 3.30
N TYR A 357 -5.02 12.66 3.29
CA TYR A 357 -5.71 11.40 3.54
C TYR A 357 -7.03 11.26 2.77
N ALA A 358 -7.36 10.01 2.45
CA ALA A 358 -8.64 9.60 1.91
C ALA A 358 -9.16 8.36 2.65
N GLY A 359 -10.34 8.48 3.26
CA GLY A 359 -10.84 7.45 4.15
C GLY A 359 -12.29 7.61 4.56
N PHE A 360 -12.59 7.02 5.70
CA PHE A 360 -13.93 7.00 6.28
C PHE A 360 -13.95 7.66 7.65
N THR A 361 -15.08 8.32 7.97
CA THR A 361 -15.34 8.95 9.27
C THR A 361 -16.80 8.80 9.68
N ASN A 362 -17.10 8.99 10.97
CA ASN A 362 -18.48 9.12 11.44
C ASN A 362 -18.99 10.57 11.44
N ALA A 363 -18.12 11.52 11.07
CA ALA A 363 -18.44 12.95 10.99
C ALA A 363 -19.02 13.55 12.28
N ALA A 364 -18.78 12.92 13.44
CA ALA A 364 -19.42 13.32 14.69
C ALA A 364 -18.76 14.54 15.34
N SER A 365 -17.44 14.66 15.22
CA SER A 365 -16.65 15.78 15.75
C SER A 365 -15.32 15.89 15.03
N TYR A 366 -14.72 17.08 15.13
CA TYR A 366 -13.44 17.41 14.51
C TYR A 366 -12.48 17.87 15.60
N GLU A 367 -11.21 17.55 15.46
CA GLU A 367 -10.16 18.06 16.34
C GLU A 367 -9.71 19.47 15.91
N SER A 368 -9.13 20.22 16.84
CA SER A 368 -8.87 21.66 16.67
C SER A 368 -7.56 22.01 15.95
N TYR A 369 -6.60 21.09 15.86
CA TYR A 369 -5.29 21.31 15.26
C TYR A 369 -5.34 21.20 13.74
N TYR A 370 -5.83 20.10 13.18
CA TYR A 370 -5.88 19.93 11.71
C TYR A 370 -7.29 19.99 11.15
N GLY A 371 -8.30 20.17 12.00
CA GLY A 371 -9.69 20.14 11.58
C GLY A 371 -10.12 18.75 11.12
N ALA A 372 -9.33 17.72 11.41
CA ALA A 372 -9.57 16.36 10.99
C ALA A 372 -10.69 15.73 11.84
N PRO A 373 -11.45 14.76 11.31
CA PRO A 373 -12.43 14.06 12.11
C PRO A 373 -11.78 13.26 13.25
N THR A 374 -12.37 13.29 14.44
CA THR A 374 -11.84 12.57 15.62
C THR A 374 -11.87 11.04 15.43
N LYS A 375 -12.82 10.54 14.63
CA LYS A 375 -12.91 9.15 14.20
C LYS A 375 -12.55 9.07 12.72
N LEU A 376 -11.36 8.56 12.40
CA LEU A 376 -10.87 8.46 11.03
C LEU A 376 -10.22 7.09 10.79
N VAL A 377 -10.60 6.43 9.69
CA VAL A 377 -9.85 5.30 9.12
C VAL A 377 -9.42 5.69 7.73
N ALA A 378 -8.12 5.89 7.51
CA ALA A 378 -7.61 6.40 6.24
C ALA A 378 -6.16 5.99 5.98
N ALA A 379 -5.86 5.70 4.72
CA ALA A 379 -4.51 5.71 4.19
C ALA A 379 -4.06 7.17 4.02
N LYS A 380 -2.91 7.50 4.61
CA LYS A 380 -2.35 8.84 4.65
C LYS A 380 -1.01 8.89 3.92
N LEU A 381 -0.78 9.96 3.17
CA LEU A 381 0.56 10.41 2.80
C LEU A 381 1.03 11.32 3.92
N TRP A 382 1.87 10.79 4.81
CA TRP A 382 2.26 11.42 6.06
C TRP A 382 3.70 11.88 5.98
N ASP A 383 3.98 13.13 5.62
CA ASP A 383 5.35 13.65 5.51
C ASP A 383 5.85 14.27 6.82
N TYR A 384 6.29 13.46 7.79
CA TYR A 384 6.82 14.00 9.05
C TYR A 384 8.34 13.77 9.20
N PRO A 385 9.19 14.76 8.87
CA PRO A 385 10.64 14.66 8.81
C PRO A 385 11.29 14.17 10.09
N TYR A 386 10.70 14.48 11.25
CA TYR A 386 11.21 14.05 12.55
C TYR A 386 11.18 12.52 12.69
N TYR A 387 10.08 11.87 12.27
CA TYR A 387 9.96 10.41 12.31
C TYR A 387 10.43 9.73 11.03
N ARG A 388 10.72 10.50 9.97
CA ARG A 388 11.11 10.03 8.62
C ARG A 388 10.15 8.99 8.05
N ASN A 389 8.89 9.00 8.44
CA ASN A 389 7.88 8.13 7.86
C ASN A 389 7.08 8.91 6.83
N TYR A 390 6.65 8.23 5.76
CA TYR A 390 5.96 8.88 4.64
C TYR A 390 4.55 8.32 4.38
N LEU A 391 4.23 7.15 4.92
CA LEU A 391 2.94 6.49 4.76
C LEU A 391 2.39 6.13 6.14
N ALA A 392 1.10 6.34 6.36
CA ALA A 392 0.45 5.89 7.59
C ALA A 392 -0.97 5.41 7.36
N LEU A 393 -1.33 4.29 7.97
CA LEU A 393 -2.72 3.88 8.10
C LEU A 393 -3.25 4.37 9.44
N GLN A 394 -4.11 5.39 9.41
CA GLN A 394 -4.88 5.82 10.56
C GLN A 394 -6.03 4.84 10.80
N VAL A 395 -6.19 4.40 12.04
CA VAL A 395 -7.23 3.42 12.41
C VAL A 395 -7.89 3.83 13.72
N ASP A 396 -8.68 4.91 13.68
CA ASP A 396 -9.44 5.43 14.82
C ASP A 396 -8.68 5.36 16.17
N SER A 397 -9.11 4.48 17.08
CA SER A 397 -8.64 4.37 18.45
C SER A 397 -7.40 3.48 18.59
N MET A 398 -6.85 3.01 17.47
CA MET A 398 -5.67 2.16 17.42
C MET A 398 -4.42 2.97 17.08
N PRO A 399 -3.24 2.53 17.55
CA PRO A 399 -1.98 3.06 17.06
C PRO A 399 -1.90 2.90 15.54
N SER A 400 -1.62 4.00 14.85
CA SER A 400 -1.44 4.05 13.40
C SER A 400 -0.38 3.02 12.97
N ALA A 401 -0.61 2.33 11.85
CA ALA A 401 0.46 1.57 11.21
C ALA A 401 1.32 2.53 10.38
N ILE A 402 2.64 2.43 10.51
CA ILE A 402 3.57 3.38 9.92
C ILE A 402 4.40 2.66 8.85
N GLY A 403 4.58 3.33 7.70
CA GLY A 403 5.28 2.79 6.53
C GLY A 403 6.75 3.21 6.45
N THR A 404 7.29 3.16 5.23
CA THR A 404 8.72 3.31 4.95
C THR A 404 9.20 4.78 4.95
N SER A 405 10.51 4.94 5.16
CA SER A 405 11.29 6.18 5.12
C SER A 405 12.08 6.40 3.83
N SER A 406 11.97 5.49 2.86
CA SER A 406 12.79 5.45 1.64
C SER A 406 11.99 5.73 0.37
N ILE A 407 11.03 6.66 0.44
CA ILE A 407 10.19 7.02 -0.69
C ILE A 407 10.12 8.53 -0.88
N THR A 408 9.93 8.97 -2.13
CA THR A 408 9.62 10.36 -2.45
C THR A 408 8.12 10.47 -2.62
N ILE A 409 7.46 11.20 -1.71
CA ILE A 409 6.01 11.43 -1.77
C ILE A 409 5.62 12.82 -2.29
N ARG A 410 6.58 13.76 -2.30
CA ARG A 410 6.39 15.14 -2.75
C ARG A 410 6.29 15.23 -4.26
N ASN A 411 5.42 16.14 -4.73
CA ASN A 411 5.15 16.43 -6.14
C ASN A 411 4.88 15.18 -6.99
N THR A 412 4.36 14.12 -6.38
CA THR A 412 4.10 12.86 -7.07
C THR A 412 2.68 12.41 -6.82
N TRP A 413 2.02 11.91 -7.87
CA TRP A 413 0.68 11.36 -7.76
C TRP A 413 0.70 9.95 -7.19
N PHE A 414 -0.09 9.74 -6.13
CA PHE A 414 -0.36 8.45 -5.55
C PHE A 414 -1.83 8.10 -5.72
N ARG A 415 -2.10 6.82 -5.92
CA ARG A 415 -3.39 6.24 -5.59
C ARG A 415 -3.33 5.67 -4.19
N THR A 416 -4.06 6.30 -3.27
CA THR A 416 -4.24 5.79 -1.90
C THR A 416 -5.54 5.01 -1.85
N THR A 417 -5.50 3.80 -1.30
CA THR A 417 -6.68 2.94 -1.13
C THR A 417 -6.83 2.57 0.33
N THR A 418 -8.02 2.78 0.88
CA THR A 418 -8.39 2.37 2.24
C THR A 418 -9.51 1.34 2.16
N ALA A 419 -9.21 0.08 2.49
CA ALA A 419 -10.22 -0.94 2.72
C ALA A 419 -10.59 -0.96 4.20
N TYR A 420 -11.89 -0.96 4.48
CA TYR A 420 -12.39 -0.94 5.85
C TYR A 420 -13.56 -1.92 6.01
N THR A 421 -13.41 -2.83 6.96
CA THR A 421 -14.50 -3.69 7.45
C THR A 421 -14.71 -3.36 8.93
N PRO A 422 -15.81 -2.66 9.29
CA PRO A 422 -16.07 -2.28 10.67
C PRO A 422 -15.90 -3.43 11.67
N THR A 423 -15.38 -3.08 12.86
CA THR A 423 -15.00 -3.91 14.03
C THR A 423 -13.80 -4.83 13.92
N THR A 424 -13.17 -4.98 12.75
CA THR A 424 -12.18 -6.06 12.60
C THR A 424 -10.92 -5.70 11.81
N TYR A 425 -11.00 -4.88 10.75
CA TYR A 425 -9.87 -4.75 9.83
C TYR A 425 -9.86 -3.43 9.05
N ALA A 426 -8.66 -2.87 8.92
CA ALA A 426 -8.34 -1.77 8.02
C ALA A 426 -7.07 -2.12 7.22
N LYS A 427 -7.05 -1.77 5.94
CA LYS A 427 -5.89 -1.90 5.06
C LYS A 427 -5.71 -0.61 4.27
N GLY A 428 -4.50 -0.05 4.33
CA GLY A 428 -4.05 1.04 3.49
C GLY A 428 -3.13 0.49 2.41
N THR A 429 -3.30 0.97 1.17
CA THR A 429 -2.42 0.65 0.05
C THR A 429 -2.02 1.95 -0.65
N TRP A 430 -0.74 2.06 -1.02
CA TRP A 430 -0.16 3.22 -1.71
C TRP A 430 0.54 2.77 -2.97
N GLU A 431 0.09 3.29 -4.09
CA GLU A 431 0.66 3.05 -5.41
C GLU A 431 1.10 4.38 -6.01
N GLN A 432 2.38 4.48 -6.38
CA GLN A 432 2.90 5.65 -7.07
C GLN A 432 2.53 5.54 -8.56
N LEU A 433 1.76 6.48 -9.09
CA LEU A 433 1.19 6.37 -10.45
C LEU A 433 2.20 6.70 -11.56
N GLU A 434 3.24 7.46 -11.24
CA GLU A 434 4.25 7.95 -12.20
C GLU A 434 5.65 7.41 -11.92
N GLY A 435 5.78 6.48 -10.96
CA GLY A 435 7.06 5.95 -10.52
C GLY A 435 7.12 4.44 -10.55
N SER A 436 8.33 3.90 -10.36
CA SER A 436 8.59 2.45 -10.33
C SER A 436 8.47 1.86 -8.92
N MET A 437 7.93 2.61 -7.97
CA MET A 437 7.77 2.15 -6.59
C MET A 437 6.78 0.99 -6.54
N ALA A 438 7.20 -0.12 -5.95
CA ALA A 438 6.29 -1.22 -5.65
C ALA A 438 5.20 -0.75 -4.68
N THR A 439 3.97 -1.18 -4.95
CA THR A 439 2.82 -0.89 -4.09
C THR A 439 3.09 -1.28 -2.64
N VAL A 440 2.94 -0.33 -1.72
CA VAL A 440 3.10 -0.58 -0.28
C VAL A 440 1.74 -0.83 0.34
N THR A 441 1.68 -1.78 1.27
CA THR A 441 0.45 -2.10 2.01
C THR A 441 0.74 -2.11 3.50
N LEU A 442 -0.13 -1.46 4.27
CA LEU A 442 -0.18 -1.52 5.72
C LEU A 442 -1.55 -2.04 6.12
N GLN A 443 -1.61 -2.82 7.19
CA GLN A 443 -2.86 -3.39 7.67
C GLN A 443 -2.90 -3.44 9.19
N LYS A 444 -4.11 -3.36 9.73
CA LYS A 444 -4.37 -3.45 11.16
C LYS A 444 -5.68 -4.18 11.41
N SER A 445 -5.68 -4.98 12.46
CA SER A 445 -6.88 -5.61 13.01
C SER A 445 -7.06 -5.19 14.46
N GLY A 446 -8.31 -5.13 14.90
CA GLY A 446 -8.67 -4.83 16.29
C GLY A 446 -10.15 -4.51 16.42
N SER A 447 -10.60 -4.18 17.63
CA SER A 447 -11.98 -3.80 17.91
C SER A 447 -12.20 -2.29 17.74
N GLY A 448 -13.28 -1.91 17.08
CA GLY A 448 -13.64 -0.49 16.84
C GLY A 448 -14.40 -0.28 15.54
N GLY A 449 -15.30 0.69 15.52
CA GLY A 449 -16.26 0.89 14.42
C GLY A 449 -16.48 2.35 14.12
N ILE A 450 -16.52 2.69 12.83
CA ILE A 450 -17.05 3.95 12.34
C ILE A 450 -18.48 3.66 11.90
N ALA A 451 -19.44 4.32 12.55
CA ALA A 451 -20.86 4.28 12.19
C ALA A 451 -21.51 5.61 12.59
N PRO A 452 -22.30 6.25 11.72
CA PRO A 452 -22.42 5.97 10.27
C PRO A 452 -21.09 6.19 9.52
N THR A 453 -21.00 5.75 8.26
CA THR A 453 -19.76 5.82 7.47
C THR A 453 -19.88 6.89 6.39
N TYR A 454 -19.14 7.98 6.53
CA TYR A 454 -19.01 9.03 5.52
C TYR A 454 -17.65 8.93 4.81
N VAL A 455 -17.57 9.43 3.60
CA VAL A 455 -16.31 9.64 2.88
C VAL A 455 -15.65 10.91 3.40
N ALA A 456 -14.34 10.86 3.66
CA ALA A 456 -13.57 12.03 4.06
C ALA A 456 -12.29 12.15 3.24
N LEU A 457 -12.05 13.35 2.72
CA LEU A 457 -10.79 13.79 2.13
C LEU A 457 -10.29 14.98 2.92
N GLY A 458 -9.01 14.99 3.27
CA GLY A 458 -8.48 16.11 4.00
C GLY A 458 -6.97 16.12 4.08
N VAL A 459 -6.50 17.13 4.77
CA VAL A 459 -5.09 17.41 4.93
C VAL A 459 -4.84 18.01 6.31
N GLY A 460 -3.64 17.80 6.85
CA GLY A 460 -3.12 18.61 7.94
C GLY A 460 -1.63 18.84 7.78
N ASP A 461 -1.22 20.08 8.00
CA ASP A 461 0.15 20.56 7.90
C ASP A 461 0.67 21.09 9.23
N TYR A 462 2.00 21.03 9.36
CA TYR A 462 2.76 21.75 10.35
C TYR A 462 3.28 23.10 9.81
N SER A 463 3.65 23.16 8.53
CA SER A 463 4.13 24.37 7.84
C SER A 463 3.03 24.98 6.97
N THR A 464 3.37 26.05 6.25
CA THR A 464 2.38 26.89 5.58
C THR A 464 2.81 27.23 4.15
N ALA A 465 1.83 27.61 3.32
CA ALA A 465 1.91 27.92 1.89
C ALA A 465 1.95 26.68 0.96
N GLU A 466 1.10 25.69 1.24
CA GLU A 466 1.20 24.38 0.60
C GLU A 466 -0.11 23.85 0.03
N HIS A 467 0.00 23.21 -1.13
CA HIS A 467 -1.14 22.66 -1.85
C HIS A 467 -1.17 21.13 -1.78
N THR A 468 -2.36 20.59 -1.59
CA THR A 468 -2.68 19.18 -1.76
C THR A 468 -3.82 19.03 -2.74
N TYR A 469 -3.56 18.28 -3.81
CA TYR A 469 -4.53 18.06 -4.88
C TYR A 469 -5.12 16.66 -4.80
N PHE A 470 -6.44 16.57 -4.97
CA PHE A 470 -7.15 15.34 -5.24
C PHE A 470 -7.77 15.42 -6.65
N ASP A 471 -7.47 14.42 -7.49
CA ASP A 471 -7.96 14.33 -8.88
C ASP A 471 -9.30 13.58 -8.93
N TYR A 472 -9.39 12.48 -8.20
CA TYR A 472 -10.65 11.76 -8.03
C TYR A 472 -10.71 11.03 -6.70
N VAL A 473 -11.93 10.70 -6.29
CA VAL A 473 -12.24 9.77 -5.21
C VAL A 473 -13.38 8.85 -5.62
N PHE A 474 -13.31 7.59 -5.24
CA PHE A 474 -14.42 6.66 -5.41
C PHE A 474 -14.51 5.64 -4.30
N VAL A 475 -15.72 5.11 -4.11
CA VAL A 475 -16.00 4.00 -3.19
C VAL A 475 -16.54 2.80 -3.97
N ARG A 476 -15.93 1.64 -3.75
CA ARG A 476 -16.36 0.35 -4.30
C ARG A 476 -16.69 -0.67 -3.22
N SER A 477 -17.40 -1.72 -3.61
CA SER A 477 -17.73 -2.84 -2.74
C SER A 477 -16.46 -3.55 -2.25
N TYR A 478 -16.47 -3.99 -0.99
CA TYR A 478 -15.43 -4.85 -0.44
C TYR A 478 -15.70 -6.32 -0.76
N ALA A 479 -14.65 -7.10 -1.04
CA ALA A 479 -14.69 -8.55 -1.07
C ALA A 479 -13.59 -9.11 -0.17
N SER A 480 -13.87 -10.20 0.55
CA SER A 480 -12.88 -10.87 1.40
C SER A 480 -11.76 -11.54 0.59
N ALA A 481 -12.03 -11.85 -0.68
CA ALA A 481 -11.05 -12.25 -1.68
C ALA A 481 -11.29 -11.42 -2.96
N GLU A 482 -10.27 -10.69 -3.41
CA GLU A 482 -10.33 -9.91 -4.64
C GLU A 482 -10.27 -10.83 -5.88
N PRO A 483 -11.13 -10.64 -6.90
CA PRO A 483 -10.99 -11.32 -8.17
C PRO A 483 -9.64 -10.99 -8.85
N THR A 484 -9.07 -11.97 -9.53
CA THR A 484 -7.92 -11.76 -10.42
C THR A 484 -8.43 -11.36 -11.80
N VAL A 485 -7.84 -10.33 -12.39
CA VAL A 485 -8.25 -9.79 -13.69
C VAL A 485 -7.06 -9.82 -14.65
N THR A 486 -7.24 -10.41 -15.82
CA THR A 486 -6.22 -10.50 -16.86
C THR A 486 -6.81 -10.06 -18.20
N ALA A 487 -6.13 -9.15 -18.89
CA ALA A 487 -6.45 -8.80 -20.28
C ALA A 487 -5.72 -9.75 -21.25
N GLY A 488 -6.42 -10.20 -22.29
CA GLY A 488 -5.89 -11.08 -23.33
C GLY A 488 -5.34 -10.39 -24.56
#